data_AF-A0AAE1G9G3-F1
#
_entry.id   AF-A0AAE1G9G3-F1
#
_cell.length_a   1.000
_cell.length_b   1.000
_cell.length_c   1.000
_cell.angle_alpha   90.00
_cell.angle_beta   90.00
_cell.angle_gamma   90.00
#
_symmetry.space_group_name_H-M   'P 1'
#
loop_
_entity.id
_entity.type
_entity.pdbx_description
1 polymer ?
#
loop_
_entity_poly.entity_id
_entity_poly.type
_entity_poly.pdbx_seq_one_letter_code
_entity_poly.pdbx_strand_id
1 'polypeptide(L)'
;MEYLNLITEDIVEDPEFVKAFIFYQRSNLMTMVRLWLHLQNSRKRRKTRSVWIRPYLTRRASHGHHKNFMRELAEEDPLLYRNFTRLVADLFNQNVE
;
A
#
# COMPACT_ATOMS: atom_id res chain seq x y z
N MET A 1 -32.79 8.69 32.15
CA MET A 1 -31.96 9.88 31.86
C MET A 1 -31.65 10.70 33.11
N GLU A 2 -32.31 10.49 34.26
CA GLU A 2 -32.00 11.23 35.51
C GLU A 2 -30.82 10.66 36.31
N TYR A 3 -30.56 9.35 36.25
CA TYR A 3 -29.48 8.71 37.02
C TYR A 3 -28.06 9.10 36.59
N LEU A 4 -27.84 9.51 35.34
CA LEU A 4 -26.52 9.98 34.89
C LEU A 4 -26.24 11.41 35.35
N ASN A 5 -27.28 12.22 35.59
CA ASN A 5 -27.14 13.60 36.03
C ASN A 5 -26.83 13.69 37.53
N LEU A 6 -27.43 12.81 38.34
CA LEU A 6 -27.18 12.72 39.78
C LEU A 6 -25.71 12.34 40.08
N ILE A 7 -25.14 11.44 39.26
CA ILE A 7 -23.74 11.01 39.37
C ILE A 7 -22.78 12.13 38.94
N THR A 8 -23.16 12.97 37.99
CA THR A 8 -22.31 14.09 37.55
C THR A 8 -22.30 15.27 38.51
N GLU A 9 -23.31 15.46 39.35
CA GLU A 9 -23.34 16.57 40.32
C GLU A 9 -22.46 16.26 41.54
N ASP A 10 -22.54 15.05 42.11
CA ASP A 10 -21.73 14.67 43.30
C ASP A 10 -20.25 14.39 42.99
N ILE A 11 -19.90 13.99 41.75
CA ILE A 11 -18.51 13.65 41.37
C ILE A 11 -17.69 14.89 40.95
N VAL A 12 -18.35 15.98 40.57
CA VAL A 12 -17.70 17.21 40.11
C VAL A 12 -17.25 18.12 41.27
N GLU A 13 -17.76 17.90 42.48
CA GLU A 13 -17.39 18.70 43.66
C GLU A 13 -16.04 18.31 44.29
N ASP A 14 -15.44 17.17 43.94
CA ASP A 14 -14.11 16.79 44.43
C ASP A 14 -12.99 17.26 43.47
N PRO A 15 -12.30 18.37 43.78
CA PRO A 15 -11.22 18.88 42.94
C PRO A 15 -10.01 17.93 42.88
N GLU A 16 -9.83 17.01 43.82
CA GLU A 16 -8.78 15.99 43.73
C GLU A 16 -9.14 14.93 42.69
N PHE A 17 -10.39 14.48 42.66
CA PHE A 17 -10.88 13.55 41.65
C PHE A 17 -10.77 14.14 40.23
N VAL A 18 -11.20 15.39 40.03
CA VAL A 18 -11.09 16.07 38.72
C VAL A 18 -9.63 16.22 38.29
N LYS A 19 -8.72 16.57 39.22
CA LYS A 19 -7.27 16.63 38.93
C LYS A 19 -6.69 15.26 38.59
N ALA A 20 -7.04 14.22 39.34
CA ALA A 20 -6.59 12.86 39.11
C ALA A 20 -7.11 12.32 37.77
N PHE A 21 -8.36 12.63 37.42
CA PHE A 21 -8.96 12.27 36.14
C PHE A 21 -8.26 12.98 34.97
N ILE A 22 -8.04 14.31 35.07
CA ILE A 22 -7.30 15.07 34.05
C ILE A 22 -5.86 14.53 33.90
N PHE A 23 -5.20 14.20 35.01
CA PHE A 23 -3.86 13.62 35.00
C PHE A 23 -3.84 12.24 34.32
N TYR A 24 -4.81 11.39 34.62
CA TYR A 24 -4.97 10.07 34.01
C TYR A 24 -5.23 10.17 32.50
N GLN A 25 -6.14 11.07 32.07
CA GLN A 25 -6.40 11.33 30.66
C GLN A 25 -5.15 11.83 29.93
N ARG A 26 -4.38 12.74 30.56
CA ARG A 26 -3.13 13.26 30.02
C ARG A 26 -2.06 12.17 29.87
N SER A 27 -1.95 11.26 30.84
CA SER A 27 -1.03 10.12 30.80
C SER A 27 -1.36 9.16 29.64
N ASN A 28 -2.65 8.86 29.45
CA ASN A 28 -3.12 8.02 28.35
C ASN A 28 -2.82 8.65 26.99
N LEU A 29 -3.08 9.95 26.83
CA LEU A 29 -2.83 10.67 25.59
C LEU A 29 -1.33 10.69 25.23
N MET A 30 -0.45 10.88 26.22
CA MET A 30 1.00 10.81 26.02
C MET A 30 1.47 9.39 25.65
N THR A 31 0.86 8.37 26.23
CA THR A 31 1.16 6.97 25.89
C THR A 31 0.76 6.66 24.45
N MET A 32 -0.40 7.15 24.01
CA MET A 32 -0.87 7.01 22.63
C MET A 32 0.04 7.74 21.64
N VAL A 33 0.48 8.97 21.95
CA VAL A 33 1.42 9.72 21.10
C VAL A 33 2.76 9.00 20.97
N ARG A 34 3.29 8.44 22.07
CA ARG A 34 4.53 7.64 22.05
C ARG A 34 4.39 6.38 21.19
N LEU A 35 3.27 5.67 21.32
CA LEU A 35 2.98 4.49 20.50
C LEU A 35 2.87 4.87 19.02
N TRP A 36 2.21 5.98 18.71
CA TRP A 36 2.09 6.48 17.33
C TRP A 36 3.44 6.86 16.72
N LEU A 37 4.28 7.60 17.45
CA LEU A 37 5.65 7.94 17.02
C LEU A 37 6.51 6.69 16.84
N HIS A 38 6.41 5.74 17.75
CA HIS A 38 7.11 4.47 17.64
C HIS A 38 6.66 3.72 16.39
N LEU A 39 5.35 3.62 16.10
CA LEU A 39 4.85 2.98 14.90
C LEU A 39 5.29 3.69 13.61
N GLN A 40 5.36 5.02 13.59
CA GLN A 40 5.88 5.79 12.46
C GLN A 40 7.36 5.48 12.20
N ASN A 41 8.18 5.50 13.25
CA ASN A 41 9.62 5.23 13.17
C ASN A 41 9.94 3.75 12.89
N SER A 42 9.09 2.84 13.36
CA SER A 42 9.22 1.38 13.19
C SER A 42 8.76 0.87 11.83
N ARG A 43 8.19 1.74 10.97
CA ARG A 43 7.93 1.40 9.57
C ARG A 43 9.25 1.22 8.83
N LYS A 44 9.80 0.01 8.91
CA LYS A 44 10.96 -0.41 8.13
C LYS A 44 10.63 -0.16 6.66
N ARG A 45 11.47 0.64 5.99
CA ARG A 45 11.39 0.82 4.53
C ARG A 45 11.44 -0.57 3.90
N ARG A 46 10.38 -0.97 3.18
CA ARG A 46 10.35 -2.25 2.49
C ARG A 46 11.56 -2.30 1.57
N LYS A 47 12.44 -3.29 1.75
CA LYS A 47 13.56 -3.51 0.84
C LYS A 47 12.98 -3.79 -0.54
N THR A 48 13.33 -2.96 -1.52
CA THR A 48 12.98 -3.20 -2.93
C THR A 48 13.67 -4.48 -3.36
N ARG A 49 12.89 -5.50 -3.76
CA ARG A 49 13.44 -6.73 -4.34
C ARG A 49 14.07 -6.35 -5.69
N SER A 50 15.33 -6.73 -5.92
CA SER A 50 15.84 -6.69 -7.30
C SER A 50 15.24 -7.90 -8.02
N VAL A 51 14.50 -7.63 -9.08
CA VAL A 51 13.96 -8.66 -9.96
C VAL A 51 14.67 -8.49 -11.28
N TRP A 52 15.14 -9.60 -11.86
CA TRP A 52 15.63 -9.59 -13.23
C TRP A 52 14.44 -9.36 -14.15
N ILE A 53 14.27 -8.12 -14.59
CA ILE A 53 13.21 -7.69 -15.48
C ILE A 53 13.80 -7.57 -16.89
N ARG A 54 13.14 -8.13 -17.89
CA ARG A 54 13.57 -7.99 -19.29
C ARG A 54 13.52 -6.51 -19.73
N PRO A 55 14.45 -6.02 -20.55
CA PRO A 55 14.51 -4.61 -20.94
C PRO A 55 13.20 -4.05 -21.52
N TYR A 56 12.47 -4.81 -22.36
CA TYR A 56 11.17 -4.34 -22.87
C TYR A 56 10.08 -4.19 -21.80
N LEU A 57 10.21 -4.83 -20.63
CA LEU A 57 9.27 -4.68 -19.52
C LEU A 57 9.57 -3.40 -18.71
N THR A 58 10.83 -2.96 -18.63
CA THR A 58 11.19 -1.75 -17.89
C THR A 58 10.72 -0.48 -18.61
N ARG A 59 10.71 -0.48 -19.95
CA ARG A 59 10.22 0.64 -20.78
C ARG A 59 8.70 0.87 -20.70
N ARG A 60 7.94 -0.06 -20.11
CA ARG A 60 6.47 0.02 -20.06
C ARG A 60 5.91 0.98 -19.04
N ALA A 61 6.66 1.27 -17.99
CA ALA A 61 6.27 2.28 -17.02
C ALA A 61 6.07 3.66 -17.69
N SER A 62 6.75 3.92 -18.81
CA SER A 62 6.68 5.18 -19.55
C SER A 62 5.84 5.14 -20.84
N HIS A 63 5.68 3.99 -21.52
CA HIS A 63 5.09 3.93 -22.87
C HIS A 63 3.67 3.36 -22.95
N GLY A 64 3.08 2.93 -21.83
CA GLY A 64 1.76 2.30 -21.82
C GLY A 64 1.81 0.84 -22.31
N HIS A 65 0.98 -0.02 -21.72
CA HIS A 65 1.24 -1.46 -21.73
C HIS A 65 0.98 -2.20 -23.04
N HIS A 66 0.26 -1.63 -24.01
CA HIS A 66 -0.42 -2.44 -25.02
C HIS A 66 -0.09 -2.12 -26.48
N LYS A 67 -0.11 -0.85 -26.91
CA LYS A 67 -0.07 -0.53 -28.36
C LYS A 67 1.21 -0.99 -29.07
N ASN A 68 2.37 -0.90 -28.40
CA ASN A 68 3.65 -1.27 -29.00
C ASN A 68 4.19 -2.62 -28.53
N PHE A 69 3.53 -3.25 -27.55
CA PHE A 69 4.07 -4.45 -26.92
C PHE A 69 4.20 -5.62 -27.90
N MET A 70 3.17 -5.86 -28.72
CA MET A 70 3.19 -6.96 -29.68
C MET A 70 4.32 -6.78 -30.71
N ARG A 71 4.54 -5.54 -31.17
CA ARG A 71 5.63 -5.21 -32.09
C ARG A 71 6.99 -5.39 -31.42
N GLU A 72 7.19 -4.81 -30.24
CA GLU A 72 8.45 -4.94 -29.48
C GLU A 72 8.76 -6.40 -29.12
N LEU A 73 7.74 -7.19 -28.81
CA LEU A 73 7.89 -8.60 -28.48
C LEU A 73 8.22 -9.44 -29.73
N ALA A 74 7.61 -9.15 -30.87
CA ALA A 74 7.92 -9.80 -32.14
C ALA A 74 9.35 -9.48 -32.61
N GLU A 75 9.84 -8.26 -32.38
CA GLU A 75 11.19 -7.82 -32.74
C GLU A 75 12.27 -8.37 -31.78
N GLU A 76 12.04 -8.34 -30.46
CA GLU A 76 13.05 -8.74 -29.46
C GLU A 76 13.08 -10.26 -29.18
N ASP A 77 11.92 -10.94 -29.15
CA ASP A 77 11.83 -12.36 -28.79
C ASP A 77 10.66 -13.05 -29.53
N PRO A 78 10.87 -13.49 -30.79
CA PRO A 78 9.83 -14.13 -31.61
C PRO A 78 9.24 -15.39 -31.00
N LEU A 79 10.01 -16.14 -30.21
CA LEU A 79 9.55 -17.34 -29.51
C LEU A 79 8.56 -16.97 -28.40
N LEU A 80 8.88 -15.92 -27.65
CA LEU A 80 8.03 -15.43 -26.58
C LEU A 80 6.79 -14.73 -27.15
N TYR A 81 6.90 -14.08 -28.32
CA TYR A 81 5.76 -13.61 -29.11
C TYR A 81 4.83 -14.74 -29.53
N ARG A 82 5.38 -15.84 -30.06
CA ARG A 82 4.61 -17.05 -30.43
C ARG A 82 3.91 -17.65 -29.21
N ASN A 83 4.60 -17.75 -28.08
CA ASN A 83 4.04 -18.25 -26.84
C ASN A 83 2.94 -17.33 -26.28
N PHE A 84 3.11 -16.02 -26.39
CA PHE A 84 2.15 -15.02 -25.93
C PHE A 84 0.89 -15.00 -26.79
N THR A 85 1.05 -15.03 -28.11
CA THR A 85 -0.07 -15.02 -29.07
C THR A 85 -0.74 -16.38 -29.21
N ARG A 86 -0.09 -17.46 -28.73
CA ARG A 86 -0.55 -18.85 -28.90
C ARG A 86 -0.91 -19.18 -30.35
N LEU A 87 -0.31 -18.48 -31.31
CA LEU A 87 -0.52 -18.76 -32.73
C LEU A 87 0.05 -20.14 -32.99
N VAL A 88 -0.85 -21.08 -33.29
CA VAL A 88 -0.50 -22.40 -33.81
C VAL A 88 0.33 -22.20 -35.06
N ALA A 89 1.35 -23.03 -35.25
CA ALA A 89 2.45 -22.85 -36.21
C ALA A 89 2.00 -22.48 -37.64
N ASP A 90 0.78 -22.85 -38.03
CA ASP A 90 0.23 -22.61 -39.36
C ASP A 90 -0.19 -21.16 -39.63
N LEU A 91 -0.53 -20.37 -38.61
CA LEU A 91 -1.01 -18.99 -38.78
C LEU A 91 0.09 -17.93 -38.74
N PHE A 92 1.30 -18.29 -38.29
CA PHE A 92 2.40 -17.33 -38.16
C PHE A 92 3.07 -17.03 -39.51
N ASN A 93 3.12 -18.02 -40.41
CA ASN A 93 3.75 -17.88 -41.72
C ASN A 93 2.93 -17.04 -42.72
N GLN A 94 1.66 -16.75 -42.45
CA GLN A 94 0.80 -15.94 -43.34
C GLN A 94 0.97 -14.42 -43.20
N ASN A 95 1.72 -13.94 -42.20
CA ASN A 95 1.86 -12.49 -41.93
C ASN A 95 3.27 -11.95 -42.25
N VAL A 96 4.08 -12.70 -43.02
CA VAL A 96 5.46 -12.34 -43.42
C VAL A 96 5.64 -12.31 -44.95
N GLU A 97 4.55 -12.12 -45.71
CA GLU A 97 4.59 -11.76 -47.14
C GLU A 97 4.12 -10.33 -47.36
#